data_AF-A0A1V5CMT4-F1
#
_entry.id   AF-A0A1V5CMT4-F1
#
_cell.length_a   1.000
_cell.length_b   1.000
_cell.length_c   1.000
_cell.angle_alpha   90.00
_cell.angle_beta   90.00
_cell.angle_gamma   90.00
#
_symmetry.space_group_name_H-M   'P 1'
#
loop_
_entity.id
_entity.type
_entity.pdbx_description
1 polymer ?
#
loop_
_entity_poly.entity_id
_entity_poly.type
_entity_poly.pdbx_seq_one_letter_code
_entity_poly.pdbx_strand_id
1 'polypeptide(L)'
;MKVFFAILPVLTMVFGYAGFTYADCPDWHGYCYTDQIGGSLLGSVTVGQCWKWRELSCDFCRGSKEPDEYCNNEYPQCKGRCWAFNGIQGDDGVSCWDKDGNCHGPWCGDNAARSALH
;
A
#
# COMPACT_ATOMS: atom_id res chain seq x y z
N MET A 1 -40.18 8.22 41.07
CA MET A 1 -39.58 7.02 40.44
C MET A 1 -39.77 7.10 38.93
N LYS A 2 -38.75 6.69 38.16
CA LYS A 2 -38.74 6.38 36.70
C LYS A 2 -38.53 7.55 35.73
N VAL A 3 -37.28 8.05 35.66
CA VAL A 3 -36.72 8.64 34.44
C VAL A 3 -35.29 8.13 34.27
N PHE A 4 -35.13 6.84 33.94
CA PHE A 4 -33.81 6.21 33.72
C PHE A 4 -33.89 5.06 32.72
N PHE A 5 -34.55 5.22 31.56
CA PHE A 5 -34.61 4.12 30.58
C PHE A 5 -34.65 4.57 29.12
N ALA A 6 -33.86 5.59 28.74
CA ALA A 6 -33.78 5.98 27.33
C ALA A 6 -32.36 6.30 26.81
N ILE A 7 -31.32 6.20 27.65
CA ILE A 7 -29.95 6.53 27.22
C ILE A 7 -29.16 5.28 26.82
N LEU A 8 -29.59 4.09 27.25
CA LEU A 8 -28.87 2.83 26.97
C LEU A 8 -28.98 2.29 25.52
N PRO A 9 -30.12 2.41 24.80
CA PRO A 9 -30.20 1.80 23.46
C PRO A 9 -29.54 2.65 22.36
N VAL A 10 -29.27 3.93 22.61
CA VAL A 10 -28.54 4.78 21.65
C VAL A 10 -27.03 4.51 21.74
N LEU A 11 -26.50 4.27 22.95
CA LEU A 11 -25.08 3.94 23.10
C LEU A 11 -24.74 2.59 22.43
N THR A 12 -25.61 1.59 22.51
CA THR A 12 -25.35 0.29 21.85
C THR A 12 -25.47 0.34 20.33
N MET A 13 -26.23 1.29 19.77
CA MET A 13 -26.30 1.46 18.31
C MET A 13 -25.06 2.17 17.73
N VAL A 14 -24.38 3.02 18.51
CA VAL A 14 -23.11 3.64 18.09
C VAL A 14 -21.92 2.68 18.25
N PHE A 15 -21.95 1.77 19.24
CA PHE A 15 -20.91 0.75 19.41
C PHE A 15 -21.16 -0.55 18.62
N GLY A 16 -22.40 -0.83 18.18
CA GLY A 16 -22.75 -2.02 17.40
C GLY A 16 -22.24 -2.03 15.95
N TYR A 17 -21.79 -0.88 15.44
CA TYR A 17 -21.12 -0.75 14.14
C TYR A 17 -19.62 -0.47 14.27
N ALA A 18 -19.04 -0.51 15.48
CA ALA A 18 -17.58 -0.40 15.66
C ALA A 18 -16.83 -1.69 15.30
N GLY A 19 -17.55 -2.71 14.83
CA GLY A 19 -17.01 -3.87 14.13
C GLY A 19 -17.18 -3.72 12.63
N PHE A 20 -16.90 -2.53 12.06
CA PHE A 20 -16.48 -2.51 10.66
C PHE A 20 -15.30 -3.47 10.59
N THR A 21 -15.53 -4.57 9.88
CA THR A 21 -14.52 -5.33 9.15
C THR A 21 -13.21 -4.56 9.14
N TYR A 22 -12.15 -5.08 9.76
CA TYR A 22 -10.83 -4.62 9.37
C TYR A 22 -10.84 -4.61 7.84
N ALA A 23 -10.71 -3.41 7.27
CA ALA A 23 -10.62 -3.24 5.84
C ALA A 23 -9.32 -3.93 5.46
N ASP A 24 -9.40 -5.22 5.17
CA ASP A 24 -8.25 -6.06 4.82
C ASP A 24 -7.70 -5.50 3.52
N CYS A 25 -6.64 -4.71 3.65
CA CYS A 25 -5.92 -4.19 2.52
C CYS A 25 -5.10 -5.35 1.93
N PRO A 26 -5.29 -5.67 0.64
CA PRO A 26 -4.48 -6.70 0.01
C PRO A 26 -3.02 -6.24 -0.01
N ASP A 27 -2.11 -7.18 0.16
CA ASP A 27 -0.70 -6.89 -0.02
C ASP A 27 -0.45 -6.39 -1.45
N TRP A 28 0.47 -5.44 -1.57
CA TRP A 28 0.96 -5.00 -2.86
C TRP A 28 1.98 -6.00 -3.38
N HIS A 29 1.87 -6.34 -4.66
CA HIS A 29 2.82 -7.20 -5.35
C HIS A 29 3.49 -6.44 -6.48
N GLY A 30 4.78 -6.64 -6.64
CA GLY A 30 5.56 -5.98 -7.67
C GLY A 30 6.85 -6.69 -8.03
N TYR A 31 7.67 -6.01 -8.82
CA TYR A 31 8.88 -6.53 -9.43
C TYR A 31 10.07 -5.62 -9.11
N CYS A 32 11.22 -6.23 -8.85
CA CYS A 32 12.45 -5.51 -8.53
C CYS A 32 13.41 -5.54 -9.71
N TYR A 33 13.90 -4.36 -10.10
CA TYR A 33 14.83 -4.18 -11.21
C TYR A 33 16.10 -3.47 -10.73
N THR A 34 17.21 -3.74 -11.42
CA THR A 34 18.49 -3.07 -11.12
C THR A 34 18.50 -1.58 -11.46
N ASP A 35 17.61 -1.12 -12.36
CA ASP A 35 17.54 0.27 -12.81
C ASP A 35 16.16 0.62 -13.39
N GLN A 36 15.87 1.92 -13.55
CA GLN A 36 14.58 2.44 -14.00
C GLN A 36 14.22 2.08 -15.44
N ILE A 37 15.20 1.99 -16.34
CA ILE A 37 15.00 1.73 -17.77
C ILE A 37 16.08 0.74 -18.23
N GLY A 38 15.66 -0.42 -18.76
CA GLY A 38 16.58 -1.44 -19.28
C GLY A 38 17.35 -2.19 -18.18
N GLY A 39 16.92 -2.05 -16.93
CA GLY A 39 17.46 -2.83 -15.81
C GLY A 39 17.12 -4.31 -15.93
N SER A 40 17.96 -5.17 -15.37
CA SER A 40 17.67 -6.60 -15.30
C SER A 40 16.62 -6.88 -14.23
N LEU A 41 15.62 -7.70 -14.55
CA LEU A 41 14.65 -8.20 -13.56
C LEU A 41 15.38 -9.11 -12.57
N LEU A 42 15.25 -8.80 -11.28
CA LEU A 42 15.85 -9.56 -10.18
C LEU A 42 14.87 -10.58 -9.61
N GLY A 43 13.59 -10.20 -9.56
CA GLY A 43 12.52 -11.03 -9.04
C GLY A 43 11.30 -10.20 -8.65
N SER A 44 10.43 -10.78 -7.83
CA SER A 44 9.21 -10.17 -7.34
C SER A 44 9.27 -9.92 -5.85
N VAL A 45 8.51 -8.93 -5.37
CA VAL A 45 8.41 -8.60 -3.95
C VAL A 45 6.95 -8.38 -3.56
N THR A 46 6.65 -8.67 -2.30
CA THR A 46 5.35 -8.44 -1.68
C THR A 46 5.51 -7.48 -0.52
N VAL A 47 4.64 -6.48 -0.44
CA VAL A 47 4.67 -5.40 0.54
C VAL A 47 3.31 -5.30 1.22
N GLY A 48 3.31 -5.24 2.55
CA GLY A 48 2.07 -5.14 3.32
C GLY A 48 1.36 -3.81 3.12
N GLN A 49 0.04 -3.85 2.90
CA GLN A 49 -0.79 -2.65 2.91
C GLN A 49 -1.66 -2.58 4.17
N CYS A 50 -1.88 -1.37 4.65
CA CYS A 50 -2.64 -1.06 5.85
C CYS A 50 -3.73 -0.05 5.55
N TRP A 51 -4.88 -0.19 6.21
CA TRP A 51 -5.95 0.79 6.12
C TRP A 51 -5.57 2.10 6.82
N LYS A 52 -5.62 3.21 6.08
CA LYS A 52 -5.44 4.56 6.61
C LYS A 52 -6.79 5.25 6.81
N TRP A 53 -7.16 5.43 8.07
CA TRP A 53 -8.44 6.03 8.47
C TRP A 53 -8.61 7.50 8.08
N ARG A 54 -7.51 8.24 7.89
CA ARG A 54 -7.57 9.68 7.54
C ARG A 54 -7.87 9.89 6.05
N GLU A 55 -7.26 9.09 5.20
CA GLU A 55 -7.43 9.12 3.74
C GLU A 55 -8.58 8.20 3.28
N LEU A 56 -9.10 7.34 4.17
CA LEU A 56 -10.11 6.33 3.90
C LEU A 56 -9.70 5.44 2.71
N SER A 57 -8.44 5.03 2.71
CA SER A 57 -7.85 4.18 1.67
C SER A 57 -6.88 3.18 2.28
N CYS A 58 -6.58 2.12 1.53
CA CYS A 58 -5.37 1.36 1.78
C CYS A 58 -4.15 2.24 1.46
N ASP A 59 -3.00 1.93 2.06
CA ASP A 59 -1.69 2.48 1.70
C ASP A 59 -0.58 1.58 2.28
N PHE A 60 0.66 1.82 1.92
CA PHE A 60 1.83 1.17 2.50
C PHE A 60 1.90 1.38 4.02
N CYS A 61 2.14 0.30 4.76
CA CYS A 61 2.08 0.28 6.22
C CYS A 61 3.14 1.17 6.88
N ARG A 62 4.35 1.21 6.32
CA ARG A 62 5.51 1.99 6.78
C ARG A 62 5.81 3.19 5.88
N GLY A 63 4.95 3.47 4.90
CA GLY A 63 5.04 4.64 4.02
C GLY A 63 5.54 4.33 2.61
N SER A 64 5.63 5.37 1.78
CA SER A 64 5.83 5.24 0.33
C SER A 64 7.16 4.61 -0.10
N LYS A 65 8.12 4.47 0.83
CA LYS A 65 9.42 3.84 0.59
C LYS A 65 9.41 2.32 0.71
N GLU A 66 8.32 1.74 1.20
CA GLU A 66 8.29 0.28 1.39
C GLU A 66 8.63 -0.52 0.13
N PRO A 67 8.15 -0.18 -1.07
CA PRO A 67 8.47 -0.95 -2.27
C PRO A 67 9.97 -1.02 -2.57
N ASP A 68 10.66 0.12 -2.60
CA ASP A 68 12.10 0.15 -2.90
C ASP A 68 12.93 -0.38 -1.73
N GLU A 69 12.54 -0.10 -0.49
CA GLU A 69 13.22 -0.66 0.71
C GLU A 69 13.16 -2.19 0.70
N TYR A 70 12.00 -2.78 0.42
CA TYR A 70 11.85 -4.23 0.35
C TYR A 70 12.68 -4.82 -0.81
N CYS A 71 12.65 -4.21 -2.00
CA CYS A 71 13.52 -4.63 -3.10
C CYS A 71 15.00 -4.58 -2.71
N ASN A 72 15.45 -3.52 -2.04
CA ASN A 72 16.85 -3.34 -1.66
C ASN A 72 17.29 -4.28 -0.52
N ASN A 73 16.38 -4.63 0.39
CA ASN A 73 16.63 -5.60 1.45
C ASN A 73 16.70 -7.03 0.91
N GLU A 74 15.82 -7.38 -0.03
CA GLU A 74 15.78 -8.72 -0.63
C GLU A 74 16.92 -8.93 -1.64
N TYR A 75 17.27 -7.88 -2.41
CA TYR A 75 18.22 -7.97 -3.52
C TYR A 75 19.45 -7.08 -3.33
N PRO A 76 20.48 -7.55 -2.60
CA PRO A 76 21.66 -6.74 -2.26
C PRO A 76 22.52 -6.33 -3.47
N GLN A 77 22.36 -6.98 -4.62
CA GLN A 77 23.09 -6.64 -5.86
C GLN A 77 22.87 -5.21 -6.35
N CYS A 78 21.76 -4.55 -6.00
CA CYS A 78 21.54 -3.15 -6.37
C CYS A 78 22.27 -2.15 -5.45
N LYS A 79 22.86 -2.59 -4.33
CA LYS A 79 23.55 -1.71 -3.36
C LYS A 79 22.69 -0.52 -2.89
N GLY A 80 21.42 -0.75 -2.57
CA GLY A 80 20.50 0.31 -2.13
C GLY A 80 19.95 1.18 -3.26
N ARG A 81 19.99 0.69 -4.51
CA ARG A 81 19.51 1.41 -5.70
C ARG A 81 18.52 0.61 -6.54
N CYS A 82 17.92 -0.46 -6.00
CA CYS A 82 16.88 -1.20 -6.71
C CYS A 82 15.68 -0.29 -6.95
N TRP A 83 14.98 -0.56 -8.04
CA TRP A 83 13.71 0.04 -8.37
C TRP A 83 12.61 -0.99 -8.22
N ALA A 84 11.52 -0.63 -7.55
CA ALA A 84 10.33 -1.46 -7.44
C ALA A 84 9.30 -1.02 -8.49
N PHE A 85 8.60 -1.97 -9.11
CA PHE A 85 7.59 -1.71 -10.15
C PHE A 85 6.30 -2.44 -9.80
N ASN A 86 5.13 -1.87 -10.05
CA ASN A 86 3.83 -2.55 -9.86
C ASN A 86 3.47 -3.50 -11.02
N GLY A 87 4.38 -3.73 -11.95
CA GLY A 87 4.21 -4.56 -13.14
C GLY A 87 5.55 -4.78 -13.84
N ILE A 88 5.55 -5.43 -14.99
CA ILE A 88 6.77 -5.67 -15.76
C ILE A 88 7.19 -4.37 -16.45
N GLN A 89 8.47 -4.03 -16.39
CA GLN A 89 9.02 -2.85 -17.05
C GLN A 89 8.71 -2.85 -18.55
N GLY A 90 8.10 -1.77 -19.03
CA GLY A 90 7.70 -1.59 -20.43
C GLY A 90 6.22 -1.84 -20.70
N ASP A 91 5.49 -2.41 -19.75
CA ASP A 91 4.04 -2.56 -19.86
C ASP A 91 3.32 -1.22 -19.65
N ASP A 92 2.20 -1.05 -20.35
CA ASP A 92 1.35 0.13 -20.21
C ASP A 92 0.77 0.22 -18.78
N GLY A 93 0.79 1.43 -18.21
CA GLY A 93 0.23 1.67 -16.88
C GLY A 93 1.18 1.33 -15.72
N VAL A 94 2.41 0.92 -15.98
CA VAL A 94 3.36 0.59 -14.91
C VAL A 94 3.94 1.85 -14.26
N SER A 95 4.01 1.81 -12.94
CA SER A 95 4.65 2.81 -12.08
C SER A 95 5.77 2.18 -11.29
N CYS A 96 6.74 3.01 -10.92
CA CYS A 96 7.95 2.57 -10.25
C CYS A 96 8.33 3.45 -9.08
N TRP A 97 8.99 2.86 -8.08
CA TRP A 97 9.51 3.54 -6.89
C TRP A 97 11.03 3.58 -6.98
N ASP A 98 11.58 4.79 -6.91
CA ASP A 98 13.02 5.01 -6.89
C ASP A 98 13.61 4.74 -5.50
N LYS A 99 14.95 4.81 -5.37
CA LYS A 99 15.69 4.60 -4.12
C LYS A 99 15.34 5.55 -2.97
N ASP A 100 14.63 6.64 -3.28
CA ASP A 100 14.19 7.63 -2.29
C ASP A 100 12.71 7.40 -1.92
N GLY A 101 12.07 6.39 -2.52
CA GLY A 101 10.67 6.02 -2.41
C GLY A 101 9.71 6.97 -3.13
N ASN A 102 10.20 7.73 -4.11
CA ASN A 102 9.31 8.53 -4.97
C ASN A 102 8.72 7.64 -6.06
N CYS A 103 7.42 7.77 -6.25
CA CYS A 103 6.70 7.08 -7.32
C CYS A 103 6.83 7.86 -8.64
N HIS A 104 7.15 7.17 -9.72
CA HIS A 104 7.13 7.67 -11.10
C HIS A 104 6.20 6.83 -11.97
N GLY A 105 5.26 7.48 -12.66
CA GLY A 105 4.34 6.80 -13.58
C GLY A 105 2.85 7.10 -13.33
N PRO A 106 1.95 6.40 -14.05
CA PRO A 106 0.53 6.73 -14.10
C PRO A 106 -0.24 6.47 -12.80
N TRP A 107 0.29 5.64 -11.91
CA TRP A 107 -0.30 5.29 -10.61
C TRP A 107 0.28 6.13 -9.47
N CYS A 108 1.10 7.12 -9.80
CA CYS A 108 1.73 8.02 -8.84
C CYS A 108 0.83 9.22 -8.55
N GLY A 109 -0.06 9.01 -7.60
CA GLY A 109 -0.87 9.99 -6.88
C GLY A 109 -1.29 9.33 -5.57
N ASP A 110 -1.96 10.06 -4.66
CA ASP A 110 -2.37 9.63 -3.31
C ASP A 110 -3.31 8.40 -3.23
N ASN A 111 -3.34 7.62 -4.30
CA ASN A 111 -4.26 6.55 -4.62
C ASN A 111 -3.55 5.36 -5.28
N ALA A 112 -2.22 5.23 -5.16
CA ALA A 112 -1.51 3.98 -5.50
C ALA A 112 -2.09 2.75 -4.76
N ALA A 113 -2.90 2.99 -3.72
CA ALA A 113 -3.65 2.00 -2.99
C ALA A 113 -5.20 2.15 -3.06
N ARG A 114 -5.76 2.95 -3.99
CA ARG A 114 -7.20 2.87 -4.35
C ARG A 114 -7.52 1.70 -5.28
N SER A 115 -6.51 1.11 -5.93
CA SER A 115 -6.73 0.00 -6.86
C SER A 115 -6.80 -1.38 -6.19
N ALA A 116 -6.71 -1.47 -4.86
CA ALA A 116 -7.11 -2.66 -4.12
C ALA A 116 -8.62 -2.99 -4.25
N LEU A 117 -9.38 -2.16 -4.98
CA LEU A 117 -10.83 -2.30 -5.22
C LEU A 117 -11.20 -2.78 -6.64
N HIS A 118 -10.24 -3.17 -7.49
CA HIS A 118 -10.54 -3.76 -8.80
C HIS A 118 -9.65 -4.97 -9.13
#